data_AF-F3FCQ9-F1
#
_entry.id   AF-F3FCQ9-F1
#
_cell.length_a   1.000
_cell.length_b   1.000
_cell.length_c   1.000
_cell.angle_alpha   90.00
_cell.angle_beta   90.00
_cell.angle_gamma   90.00
#
_symmetry.space_group_name_H-M   'P 1'
#
loop_
_entity.id
_entity.type
_entity.pdbx_description
1 polymer ?
#
loop_
_entity_poly.entity_id
_entity_poly.type
_entity_poly.pdbx_seq_one_letter_code
_entity_poly.pdbx_strand_id
1 'polypeptide(L)'
;MKGSQHSASQHAVPADNSPPAASLKGLAPGLVPAAIGLLIAAALVWTALATGPQQQDQLLQAWGGSQAAAAGVALRQINADTQSAASGAALVQALQSNDAAALLAAQDRFTRWDGLIGARLYPKGLADVDTQGALPVSFATLDMLNKAAQGEAVAPEARKVGERWLIYSAAPVRAAASQPVVGTLLLAFDLQRLLNALPALPADAGQVVLSQQFGSGPAQVFLQRGQADEGKAQAFDTGYPGWKLEFTPGPGLKTSPSAVLLLLALIIAATGVLLGLHRNERALQKRICADARQLDQLLQELSRGKAVKPFGLSLPALSGLAQALARVSLRSQPQAAPALAAGEQRDADIAKGSASSTVAASRTDWTDPLFQDTDILDIDLLDENQDFLRSEHNLAMNSPASVAPNLPETIFRAYDIRGVVGDTLNAETAYWIGRAIGSESLAQNEPNVSVGRDGRLSGPELVQQLIQGLHDSGFPL
;
A
#
# COMPACT_ATOMS: atom_id res chain seq x y z
N MET A 1 16.84 62.30 -73.17
CA MET A 1 18.07 63.00 -73.65
C MET A 1 19.31 62.15 -73.34
N LYS A 2 20.46 62.49 -73.91
CA LYS A 2 21.75 61.81 -73.71
C LYS A 2 22.15 61.75 -72.23
N GLY A 3 22.92 60.73 -71.88
CA GLY A 3 23.20 60.34 -70.49
C GLY A 3 24.26 61.15 -69.75
N SER A 4 24.57 60.65 -68.55
CA SER A 4 25.84 60.85 -67.86
C SER A 4 26.10 59.62 -66.98
N GLN A 5 27.29 59.01 -67.12
CA GLN A 5 27.83 58.09 -66.13
C GLN A 5 28.80 58.89 -65.25
N HIS A 6 28.69 58.78 -63.93
CA HIS A 6 29.74 59.21 -63.00
C HIS A 6 29.92 58.15 -61.91
N SER A 7 31.05 57.46 -61.96
CA SER A 7 31.49 56.59 -60.86
C SER A 7 32.09 57.46 -59.75
N ALA A 8 31.57 57.31 -58.53
CA ALA A 8 32.14 57.93 -57.34
C ALA A 8 32.33 56.88 -56.24
N SER A 9 33.58 56.45 -56.11
CA SER A 9 34.15 55.51 -55.13
C SER A 9 33.43 55.43 -53.78
N GLN A 10 32.94 54.23 -53.44
CA GLN A 10 32.57 53.91 -52.05
C GLN A 10 33.83 53.88 -51.18
N HIS A 11 33.88 54.70 -50.12
CA HIS A 11 34.78 54.50 -48.99
C HIS A 11 33.96 53.95 -47.83
N ALA A 12 33.89 52.62 -47.76
CA ALA A 12 33.25 51.91 -46.66
C ALA A 12 34.13 52.02 -45.41
N VAL A 13 33.66 52.75 -44.41
CA VAL A 13 34.21 52.68 -43.05
C VAL A 13 33.70 51.37 -42.42
N PRO A 14 34.57 50.43 -42.00
CA PRO A 14 34.14 49.20 -41.36
C PRO A 14 33.73 49.49 -39.91
N ALA A 15 32.46 49.83 -39.72
CA ALA A 15 31.84 49.93 -38.41
C ALA A 15 31.54 48.52 -37.86
N ASP A 16 32.57 47.83 -37.37
CA ASP A 16 32.47 46.54 -36.69
C ASP A 16 31.81 46.69 -35.32
N ASN A 17 30.50 46.92 -35.33
CA ASN A 17 29.63 46.97 -34.16
C ASN A 17 29.19 45.56 -33.73
N SER A 18 30.12 44.61 -33.71
CA SER A 18 29.94 43.31 -33.05
C SER A 18 29.95 43.53 -31.53
N PRO A 19 28.82 43.37 -30.80
CA PRO A 19 28.85 43.49 -29.34
C PRO A 19 29.78 42.41 -28.78
N PRO A 20 30.75 42.76 -27.91
CA PRO A 20 31.77 41.82 -27.47
C PRO A 20 31.12 40.67 -26.71
N ALA A 21 31.23 39.46 -27.26
CA ALA A 21 30.60 38.25 -26.71
C ALA A 21 30.96 38.12 -25.22
N ALA A 22 29.94 38.20 -24.36
CA ALA A 22 30.11 38.31 -22.91
C ALA A 22 30.71 37.01 -22.35
N SER A 23 32.04 36.96 -22.27
CA SER A 23 32.75 35.73 -21.92
C SER A 23 32.28 35.20 -20.56
N LEU A 24 31.96 33.91 -20.48
CA LEU A 24 31.42 33.29 -19.25
C LEU A 24 32.39 33.41 -18.05
N LYS A 25 33.69 33.59 -18.31
CA LYS A 25 34.76 33.92 -17.33
C LYS A 25 34.61 35.32 -16.69
N GLY A 26 33.79 36.19 -17.27
CA GLY A 26 33.32 37.43 -16.65
C GLY A 26 32.30 37.17 -15.54
N LEU A 27 31.26 36.39 -15.85
CA LEU A 27 30.09 36.16 -14.99
C LEU A 27 30.32 35.17 -13.83
N ALA A 28 31.41 34.39 -13.89
CA ALA A 28 31.78 33.37 -12.90
C ALA A 28 31.52 33.70 -11.41
N PRO A 29 31.88 34.87 -10.84
CA PRO A 29 31.62 35.17 -9.42
C PRO A 29 30.14 35.43 -9.07
N GLY A 30 29.28 35.65 -10.07
CA GLY A 30 27.83 35.77 -9.91
C GLY A 30 27.08 34.45 -10.10
N LEU A 31 27.63 33.51 -10.88
CA LEU A 31 26.97 32.23 -11.18
C LEU A 31 26.83 31.34 -9.93
N VAL A 32 27.81 31.35 -9.02
CA VAL A 32 27.80 30.50 -7.80
C VAL A 32 26.60 30.76 -6.89
N PRO A 33 26.33 31.98 -6.38
CA PRO A 33 25.16 32.24 -5.54
C PRO A 33 23.82 32.07 -6.28
N ALA A 34 23.77 32.33 -7.58
CA ALA A 34 22.58 32.08 -8.39
C ALA A 34 22.27 30.58 -8.52
N ALA A 35 23.28 29.75 -8.79
CA ALA A 35 23.14 28.30 -8.82
C ALA A 35 22.73 27.72 -7.46
N ILE A 36 23.31 28.21 -6.34
CA ILE A 36 22.92 27.80 -4.99
C ILE A 36 21.44 28.15 -4.71
N GLY A 37 21.01 29.37 -5.03
CA GLY A 37 19.60 29.78 -4.87
C GLY A 37 18.63 28.92 -5.69
N LEU A 38 18.99 28.62 -6.94
CA LEU A 38 18.19 27.74 -7.81
C LEU A 38 18.16 26.29 -7.31
N LEU A 39 19.26 25.75 -6.79
CA LEU A 39 19.31 24.39 -6.21
C LEU A 39 18.45 24.28 -4.95
N ILE A 40 18.47 25.30 -4.07
CA ILE A 40 17.61 25.32 -2.87
C ILE A 40 16.13 25.46 -3.27
N ALA A 41 15.82 26.31 -4.25
CA ALA A 41 14.46 26.43 -4.78
C ALA A 41 13.97 25.13 -5.43
N ALA A 42 14.80 24.46 -6.23
CA ALA A 42 14.49 23.17 -6.83
C ALA A 42 14.27 22.08 -5.76
N ALA A 43 15.09 22.05 -4.71
CA ALA A 43 14.91 21.14 -3.58
C ALA A 43 13.59 21.40 -2.82
N LEU A 44 13.21 22.66 -2.61
CA LEU A 44 11.94 23.02 -1.98
C LEU A 44 10.73 22.61 -2.84
N VAL A 45 10.77 22.88 -4.15
CA VAL A 45 9.73 22.42 -5.10
C VAL A 45 9.65 20.89 -5.13
N TRP A 46 10.79 20.20 -5.14
CA TRP A 46 10.86 18.74 -5.05
C TRP A 46 10.21 18.23 -3.76
N THR A 47 10.51 18.82 -2.60
CA THR A 47 9.85 18.43 -1.34
C THR A 47 8.35 18.68 -1.37
N ALA A 48 7.89 19.83 -1.88
CA ALA A 48 6.46 20.15 -1.95
C ALA A 48 5.66 19.22 -2.88
N LEU A 49 6.30 18.66 -3.92
CA LEU A 49 5.74 17.62 -4.77
C LEU A 49 5.79 16.23 -4.11
N ALA A 50 6.91 15.89 -3.47
CA ALA A 50 7.11 14.59 -2.82
C ALA A 50 6.26 14.39 -1.55
N THR A 51 5.94 15.45 -0.81
CA THR A 51 5.06 15.35 0.38
C THR A 51 3.58 15.22 0.03
N GLY A 52 3.15 15.54 -1.20
CA GLY A 52 1.75 15.48 -1.63
C GLY A 52 1.10 14.11 -1.39
N PRO A 53 1.64 13.02 -1.98
CA PRO A 53 1.12 11.67 -1.76
C PRO A 53 1.13 11.27 -0.28
N GLN A 54 2.22 11.53 0.45
CA GLN A 54 2.34 11.18 1.87
C GLN A 54 1.30 11.93 2.75
N GLN A 55 0.98 13.18 2.41
CA GLN A 55 -0.05 13.96 3.10
C GLN A 55 -1.45 13.48 2.73
N GLN A 56 -1.68 13.07 1.47
CA GLN A 56 -2.94 12.46 1.04
C GLN A 56 -3.17 11.10 1.74
N ASP A 57 -2.14 10.27 1.87
CA ASP A 57 -2.18 9.01 2.63
C ASP A 57 -2.50 9.25 4.11
N GLN A 58 -1.85 10.25 4.74
CA GLN A 58 -2.14 10.61 6.14
C GLN A 58 -3.59 11.09 6.34
N LEU A 59 -4.12 11.90 5.42
CA LEU A 59 -5.52 12.33 5.45
C LEU A 59 -6.47 11.14 5.25
N LEU A 60 -6.17 10.25 4.28
CA LEU A 60 -6.94 9.06 4.00
C LEU A 60 -6.97 8.08 5.18
N GLN A 61 -5.83 7.89 5.86
CA GLN A 61 -5.74 7.13 7.11
C GLN A 61 -6.53 7.78 8.26
N ALA A 62 -6.50 9.11 8.40
CA ALA A 62 -7.26 9.83 9.42
C ALA A 62 -8.79 9.72 9.19
N TRP A 63 -9.26 9.91 7.95
CA TRP A 63 -10.68 9.83 7.61
C TRP A 63 -11.21 8.39 7.67
N GLY A 64 -10.57 7.44 6.96
CA GLY A 64 -10.99 6.04 6.97
C GLY A 64 -10.83 5.39 8.35
N GLY A 65 -9.70 5.64 9.03
CA GLY A 65 -9.42 5.11 10.36
C GLY A 65 -10.36 5.64 11.44
N SER A 66 -10.74 6.93 11.42
CA SER A 66 -11.71 7.46 12.39
C SER A 66 -13.13 6.90 12.18
N GLN A 67 -13.56 6.70 10.94
CA GLN A 67 -14.83 6.05 10.61
C GLN A 67 -14.84 4.57 11.03
N ALA A 68 -13.78 3.82 10.73
CA ALA A 68 -13.65 2.42 11.13
C ALA A 68 -13.56 2.24 12.66
N ALA A 69 -12.82 3.12 13.35
CA ALA A 69 -12.76 3.12 14.81
C ALA A 69 -14.11 3.45 15.45
N ALA A 70 -14.89 4.39 14.89
CA ALA A 70 -16.23 4.69 15.37
C ALA A 70 -17.19 3.49 15.18
N ALA A 71 -17.14 2.81 14.03
CA ALA A 71 -17.87 1.56 13.80
C ALA A 71 -17.49 0.48 14.84
N GLY A 72 -16.19 0.29 15.07
CA GLY A 72 -15.66 -0.66 16.04
C GLY A 72 -16.08 -0.37 17.49
N VAL A 73 -16.09 0.91 17.88
CA VAL A 73 -16.56 1.34 19.21
C VAL A 73 -18.06 1.10 19.36
N ALA A 74 -18.88 1.40 18.34
CA ALA A 74 -20.32 1.16 18.38
C ALA A 74 -20.67 -0.34 18.44
N LEU A 75 -19.99 -1.18 17.65
CA LEU A 75 -20.11 -2.65 17.72
C LEU A 75 -19.65 -3.20 19.08
N ARG A 76 -18.59 -2.61 19.66
CA ARG A 76 -18.12 -2.96 21.01
C ARG A 76 -19.13 -2.58 22.09
N GLN A 77 -19.78 -1.41 21.97
CA GLN A 77 -20.83 -0.99 22.88
C GLN A 77 -22.04 -1.94 22.79
N ILE A 78 -22.50 -2.28 21.58
CA ILE A 78 -23.55 -3.29 21.36
C ILE A 78 -23.23 -4.62 22.06
N ASN A 79 -22.00 -5.13 21.90
CA ASN A 79 -21.60 -6.39 22.54
C ASN A 79 -21.50 -6.26 24.07
N ALA A 80 -20.95 -5.16 24.59
CA ALA A 80 -20.86 -4.89 26.02
C ALA A 80 -22.24 -4.72 26.67
N ASP A 81 -23.20 -4.08 25.99
CA ASP A 81 -24.58 -3.94 26.43
C ASP A 81 -25.24 -5.33 26.57
N THR A 82 -25.06 -6.22 25.58
CA THR A 82 -25.56 -7.61 25.60
C THR A 82 -24.91 -8.45 26.71
N GLN A 83 -23.60 -8.34 26.91
CA GLN A 83 -22.89 -9.07 27.98
C GLN A 83 -23.30 -8.58 29.37
N SER A 84 -23.45 -7.26 29.54
CA SER A 84 -23.96 -6.65 30.77
C SER A 84 -25.40 -7.11 31.04
N ALA A 85 -26.25 -7.12 30.02
CA ALA A 85 -27.60 -7.67 30.12
C ALA A 85 -27.60 -9.12 30.61
N ALA A 86 -26.83 -10.01 29.96
CA ALA A 86 -26.77 -11.44 30.26
C ALA A 86 -26.21 -11.77 31.66
N SER A 87 -25.46 -10.85 32.28
CA SER A 87 -25.01 -10.99 33.68
C SER A 87 -26.09 -10.67 34.73
N GLY A 88 -27.25 -10.16 34.32
CA GLY A 88 -28.32 -9.72 35.20
C GLY A 88 -28.95 -10.84 36.03
N ALA A 89 -28.89 -10.72 37.36
CA ALA A 89 -29.40 -11.73 38.31
C ALA A 89 -30.87 -12.15 38.05
N ALA A 90 -31.72 -11.24 37.58
CA ALA A 90 -33.11 -11.54 37.23
C ALA A 90 -33.25 -12.52 36.05
N LEU A 91 -32.34 -12.50 35.07
CA LEU A 91 -32.33 -13.47 33.97
C LEU A 91 -31.90 -14.84 34.46
N VAL A 92 -30.89 -14.89 35.33
CA VAL A 92 -30.42 -16.14 35.93
C VAL A 92 -31.55 -16.78 36.75
N GLN A 93 -32.28 -15.99 37.54
CA GLN A 93 -33.44 -16.46 38.29
C GLN A 93 -34.59 -16.95 37.39
N ALA A 94 -34.91 -16.23 36.30
CA ALA A 94 -35.96 -16.64 35.36
C ALA A 94 -35.60 -17.95 34.61
N LEU A 95 -34.33 -18.14 34.23
CA LEU A 95 -33.85 -19.40 33.67
C LEU A 95 -33.85 -20.55 34.69
N GLN A 96 -33.50 -20.26 35.96
CA GLN A 96 -33.48 -21.26 37.04
C GLN A 96 -34.88 -21.70 37.49
N SER A 97 -35.89 -20.82 37.43
CA SER A 97 -37.28 -21.19 37.71
C SER A 97 -37.93 -21.95 36.55
N ASN A 98 -37.43 -21.78 35.33
CA ASN A 98 -38.01 -22.30 34.08
C ASN A 98 -39.50 -21.94 33.89
N ASP A 99 -39.93 -20.82 34.48
CA ASP A 99 -41.30 -20.31 34.36
C ASP A 99 -41.44 -19.44 33.11
N ALA A 100 -42.34 -19.84 32.20
CA ALA A 100 -42.63 -19.11 30.98
C ALA A 100 -43.07 -17.65 31.24
N ALA A 101 -43.78 -17.36 32.34
CA ALA A 101 -44.18 -16.00 32.68
C ALA A 101 -42.98 -15.15 33.11
N ALA A 102 -42.10 -15.68 33.96
CA ALA A 102 -40.83 -15.04 34.33
C ALA A 102 -39.90 -14.82 33.11
N LEU A 103 -39.80 -15.80 32.21
CA LEU A 103 -39.00 -15.69 30.99
C LEU A 103 -39.53 -14.61 30.04
N LEU A 104 -40.86 -14.50 29.87
CA LEU A 104 -41.47 -13.42 29.09
C LEU A 104 -41.26 -12.04 29.74
N ALA A 105 -41.56 -11.90 31.03
CA ALA A 105 -41.35 -10.65 31.77
C ALA A 105 -39.87 -10.19 31.76
N ALA A 106 -38.93 -11.12 31.72
CA ALA A 106 -37.50 -10.82 31.58
C ALA A 106 -37.13 -10.34 30.17
N GLN A 107 -37.74 -10.87 29.11
CA GLN A 107 -37.59 -10.39 27.73
C GLN A 107 -38.23 -9.00 27.55
N ASP A 108 -39.44 -8.80 28.06
CA ASP A 108 -40.19 -7.53 28.00
C ASP A 108 -39.44 -6.36 28.65
N ARG A 109 -38.56 -6.63 29.64
CA ARG A 109 -37.72 -5.60 30.25
C ARG A 109 -36.83 -4.87 29.23
N PHE A 110 -36.39 -5.57 28.18
CA PHE A 110 -35.47 -5.03 27.18
C PHE A 110 -36.17 -4.21 26.08
N THR A 111 -37.48 -4.38 25.88
CA THR A 111 -38.28 -3.59 24.90
C THR A 111 -38.25 -2.07 25.12
N ARG A 112 -37.74 -1.63 26.29
CA ARG A 112 -37.60 -0.23 26.70
C ARG A 112 -36.20 0.33 26.47
N TRP A 113 -35.30 -0.44 25.84
CA TRP A 113 -33.92 -0.02 25.54
C TRP A 113 -33.86 0.71 24.20
N ASP A 114 -33.15 1.84 24.17
CA ASP A 114 -33.03 2.65 22.96
C ASP A 114 -32.30 1.88 21.84
N GLY A 115 -32.88 1.94 20.64
CA GLY A 115 -32.40 1.20 19.47
C GLY A 115 -32.51 -0.33 19.55
N LEU A 116 -33.21 -0.91 20.54
CA LEU A 116 -33.46 -2.36 20.59
C LEU A 116 -34.82 -2.71 19.98
N ILE A 117 -34.85 -3.72 19.09
CA ILE A 117 -36.07 -4.23 18.45
C ILE A 117 -36.64 -5.43 19.19
N GLY A 118 -35.79 -6.24 19.86
CA GLY A 118 -36.26 -7.35 20.68
C GLY A 118 -35.14 -8.08 21.42
N ALA A 119 -35.57 -8.94 22.34
CA ALA A 119 -34.73 -9.85 23.11
C ALA A 119 -35.32 -11.26 23.06
N ARG A 120 -34.47 -12.29 23.06
CA ARG A 120 -34.84 -13.69 23.25
C ARG A 120 -33.96 -14.36 24.29
N LEU A 121 -34.58 -15.20 25.11
CA LEU A 121 -33.93 -15.87 26.24
C LEU A 121 -34.20 -17.37 26.16
N TYR A 122 -33.13 -18.15 26.00
CA TYR A 122 -33.20 -19.60 25.84
C TYR A 122 -32.46 -20.30 27.00
N PRO A 123 -33.07 -21.32 27.66
CA PRO A 123 -32.33 -22.23 28.52
C PRO A 123 -31.23 -22.98 27.75
N LYS A 124 -30.17 -23.41 28.43
CA LYS A 124 -29.05 -24.11 27.79
C LYS A 124 -29.52 -25.35 27.04
N GLY A 125 -29.30 -25.40 25.73
CA GLY A 125 -29.67 -26.51 24.86
C GLY A 125 -31.12 -26.50 24.36
N LEU A 126 -31.93 -25.50 24.72
CA LEU A 126 -33.31 -25.33 24.25
C LEU A 126 -33.46 -24.13 23.29
N ALA A 127 -32.39 -23.79 22.57
CA ALA A 127 -32.44 -22.81 21.48
C ALA A 127 -32.84 -23.50 20.18
N ASP A 128 -33.84 -22.98 19.49
CA ASP A 128 -34.42 -23.59 18.29
C ASP A 128 -34.72 -22.54 17.20
N VAL A 129 -34.88 -23.00 15.96
CA VAL A 129 -35.13 -22.19 14.75
C VAL A 129 -36.60 -21.76 14.70
N ASP A 130 -36.84 -20.47 14.91
CA ASP A 130 -38.17 -19.85 14.73
C ASP A 130 -38.10 -18.75 13.68
N THR A 131 -38.81 -18.95 12.58
CA THR A 131 -38.88 -18.02 11.44
C THR A 131 -40.14 -17.14 11.46
N GLN A 132 -41.06 -17.34 12.40
CA GLN A 132 -42.39 -16.72 12.45
C GLN A 132 -42.51 -15.64 13.53
N GLY A 133 -41.80 -15.80 14.66
CA GLY A 133 -41.85 -14.84 15.76
C GLY A 133 -41.20 -13.48 15.45
N ALA A 134 -41.57 -12.46 16.22
CA ALA A 134 -41.23 -11.05 15.98
C ALA A 134 -39.72 -10.69 15.92
N LEU A 135 -38.85 -11.63 16.31
CA LEU A 135 -37.41 -11.56 16.11
C LEU A 135 -36.92 -12.94 15.64
N PRO A 136 -36.89 -13.23 14.34
CA PRO A 136 -36.66 -14.59 13.87
C PRO A 136 -35.25 -15.08 14.21
N VAL A 137 -35.16 -16.34 14.61
CA VAL A 137 -33.93 -17.09 14.86
C VAL A 137 -33.69 -18.02 13.67
N SER A 138 -32.85 -17.56 12.76
CA SER A 138 -32.25 -18.36 11.69
C SER A 138 -31.17 -19.32 12.22
N PHE A 139 -30.76 -20.30 11.41
CA PHE A 139 -29.63 -21.21 11.69
C PHE A 139 -28.33 -20.49 12.10
N ALA A 140 -28.03 -19.32 11.52
CA ALA A 140 -26.81 -18.59 11.87
C ALA A 140 -26.93 -17.87 13.23
N THR A 141 -28.10 -17.35 13.57
CA THR A 141 -28.38 -16.85 14.93
C THR A 141 -28.48 -17.98 15.96
N LEU A 142 -28.79 -19.22 15.53
CA LEU A 142 -28.68 -20.42 16.36
C LEU A 142 -27.20 -20.83 16.57
N ASP A 143 -26.35 -20.73 15.55
CA ASP A 143 -24.89 -20.89 15.68
C ASP A 143 -24.29 -19.84 16.65
N MET A 144 -24.71 -18.57 16.55
CA MET A 144 -24.38 -17.53 17.55
C MET A 144 -24.83 -17.92 18.97
N LEU A 145 -26.05 -18.44 19.13
CA LEU A 145 -26.57 -18.91 20.42
C LEU A 145 -25.79 -20.13 20.95
N ASN A 146 -25.39 -21.06 20.09
CA ASN A 146 -24.65 -22.26 20.48
C ASN A 146 -23.22 -21.94 20.94
N LYS A 147 -22.52 -21.05 20.23
CA LYS A 147 -21.21 -20.52 20.63
C LYS A 147 -21.29 -19.76 21.95
N ALA A 148 -22.32 -18.92 22.12
CA ALA A 148 -22.61 -18.29 23.41
C ALA A 148 -22.89 -19.31 24.52
N ALA A 149 -23.57 -20.43 24.24
CA ALA A 149 -23.87 -21.48 25.22
C ALA A 149 -22.63 -22.30 25.64
N GLN A 150 -21.65 -22.42 24.74
CA GLN A 150 -20.31 -22.96 25.02
C GLN A 150 -19.44 -21.96 25.81
N GLY A 151 -19.82 -20.68 25.82
CA GLY A 151 -19.14 -19.61 26.55
C GLY A 151 -18.19 -18.76 25.71
N GLU A 152 -18.17 -18.95 24.38
CA GLU A 152 -17.34 -18.19 23.44
C GLU A 152 -17.76 -16.71 23.34
N ALA A 153 -16.82 -15.86 22.90
CA ALA A 153 -17.04 -14.45 22.66
C ALA A 153 -17.62 -14.22 21.24
N VAL A 154 -18.95 -14.15 21.13
CA VAL A 154 -19.65 -13.97 19.86
C VAL A 154 -19.59 -12.51 19.38
N ALA A 155 -19.31 -12.30 18.10
CA ALA A 155 -19.33 -10.97 17.47
C ALA A 155 -20.76 -10.55 17.10
N PRO A 156 -21.11 -9.24 17.08
CA PRO A 156 -22.40 -8.80 16.58
C PRO A 156 -22.50 -8.98 15.05
N GLU A 157 -23.66 -9.38 14.54
CA GLU A 157 -23.89 -9.64 13.11
C GLU A 157 -25.13 -8.92 12.59
N ALA A 158 -25.02 -8.25 11.44
CA ALA A 158 -26.16 -7.63 10.78
C ALA A 158 -26.86 -8.58 9.80
N ARG A 159 -28.18 -8.70 9.92
CA ARG A 159 -29.01 -9.61 9.11
C ARG A 159 -30.30 -8.91 8.69
N LYS A 160 -30.78 -9.17 7.47
CA LYS A 160 -32.03 -8.59 6.95
C LYS A 160 -33.23 -9.41 7.44
N VAL A 161 -34.18 -8.75 8.08
CA VAL A 161 -35.46 -9.31 8.55
C VAL A 161 -36.58 -8.54 7.87
N GLY A 162 -37.21 -9.18 6.88
CA GLY A 162 -38.10 -8.51 5.93
C GLY A 162 -37.38 -7.36 5.22
N GLU A 163 -37.84 -6.12 5.45
CA GLU A 163 -37.23 -4.90 4.91
C GLU A 163 -36.34 -4.13 5.89
N ARG A 164 -36.04 -4.68 7.09
CA ARG A 164 -35.17 -4.02 8.08
C ARG A 164 -33.85 -4.76 8.26
N TRP A 165 -32.79 -4.03 8.59
CA TRP A 165 -31.50 -4.59 8.99
C TRP A 165 -31.37 -4.55 10.50
N LEU A 166 -31.15 -5.70 11.12
CA LEU A 166 -30.99 -5.85 12.57
C LEU A 166 -29.58 -6.34 12.89
N ILE A 167 -28.94 -5.73 13.88
CA ILE A 167 -27.67 -6.20 14.45
C ILE A 167 -28.00 -7.14 15.62
N TYR A 168 -27.83 -8.43 15.39
CA TYR A 168 -27.93 -9.47 16.40
C TYR A 168 -26.66 -9.52 17.25
N SER A 169 -26.80 -9.79 18.54
CA SER A 169 -25.71 -9.99 19.48
C SER A 169 -26.12 -11.05 20.51
N ALA A 170 -25.28 -12.05 20.73
CA ALA A 170 -25.57 -13.18 21.63
C ALA A 170 -24.58 -13.22 22.80
N ALA A 171 -25.05 -13.59 24.00
CA ALA A 171 -24.18 -13.75 25.18
C ALA A 171 -24.64 -14.87 26.13
N PRO A 172 -23.69 -15.55 26.82
CA PRO A 172 -23.98 -16.50 27.89
C PRO A 172 -24.62 -15.83 29.12
N VAL A 173 -25.75 -16.37 29.57
CA VAL A 173 -26.39 -16.00 30.84
C VAL A 173 -25.80 -16.84 31.97
N ARG A 174 -25.15 -16.17 32.93
CA ARG A 174 -24.45 -16.75 34.10
C ARG A 174 -24.34 -15.69 35.19
N ALA A 175 -24.47 -16.08 36.47
CA ALA A 175 -24.42 -15.10 37.58
C ALA A 175 -23.02 -14.58 37.90
N ALA A 176 -21.96 -15.25 37.44
CA ALA A 176 -20.59 -14.76 37.47
C ALA A 176 -19.78 -15.35 36.30
N ALA A 177 -18.67 -14.71 35.93
CA ALA A 177 -17.82 -15.16 34.83
C ALA A 177 -17.20 -16.57 35.04
N SER A 178 -17.04 -16.99 36.29
CA SER A 178 -16.54 -18.30 36.71
C SER A 178 -17.61 -19.37 36.91
N GLN A 179 -18.90 -19.04 36.73
CA GLN A 179 -20.01 -19.97 36.88
C GLN A 179 -20.46 -20.57 35.53
N PRO A 180 -21.03 -21.78 35.52
CA PRO A 180 -21.53 -22.42 34.31
C PRO A 180 -22.62 -21.57 33.64
N VAL A 181 -22.67 -21.63 32.32
CA VAL A 181 -23.72 -21.00 31.50
C VAL A 181 -25.05 -21.71 31.77
N VAL A 182 -26.05 -20.95 32.19
CA VAL A 182 -27.42 -21.44 32.52
C VAL A 182 -28.32 -21.39 31.28
N GLY A 183 -28.05 -20.45 30.38
CA GLY A 183 -28.75 -20.27 29.11
C GLY A 183 -28.11 -19.14 28.31
N THR A 184 -28.81 -18.65 27.29
CA THR A 184 -28.28 -17.65 26.37
C THR A 184 -29.29 -16.56 26.06
N LEU A 185 -28.78 -15.34 25.92
CA LEU A 185 -29.53 -14.14 25.58
C LEU A 185 -29.15 -13.73 24.16
N LEU A 186 -30.15 -13.55 23.29
CA LEU A 186 -30.02 -12.93 21.98
C LEU A 186 -30.70 -11.55 22.03
N LEU A 187 -29.95 -10.49 21.80
CA LEU A 187 -30.46 -9.14 21.60
C LEU A 187 -30.38 -8.76 20.13
N ALA A 188 -31.36 -8.00 19.63
CA ALA A 188 -31.33 -7.45 18.28
C ALA A 188 -31.59 -5.94 18.28
N PHE A 189 -30.59 -5.21 17.81
CA PHE A 189 -30.59 -3.75 17.72
C PHE A 189 -30.91 -3.30 16.29
N ASP A 190 -31.49 -2.12 16.14
CA ASP A 190 -31.66 -1.50 14.82
C ASP A 190 -30.30 -1.05 14.26
N LEU A 191 -30.05 -1.31 12.97
CA LEU A 191 -28.84 -0.88 12.27
C LEU A 191 -28.58 0.64 12.40
N GLN A 192 -29.62 1.47 12.53
CA GLN A 192 -29.48 2.91 12.73
C GLN A 192 -28.66 3.27 13.99
N ARG A 193 -28.65 2.42 15.03
CA ARG A 193 -27.80 2.61 16.23
C ARG A 193 -26.32 2.65 15.87
N LEU A 194 -25.89 1.83 14.91
CA LEU A 194 -24.53 1.84 14.37
C LEU A 194 -24.30 3.00 13.40
N LEU A 195 -25.24 3.27 12.50
CA LEU A 195 -25.09 4.32 11.47
C LEU A 195 -25.08 5.75 12.04
N ASN A 196 -25.76 5.97 13.16
CA ASN A 196 -25.77 7.24 13.90
C ASN A 196 -24.49 7.46 14.74
N ALA A 197 -23.74 6.41 15.05
CA ALA A 197 -22.45 6.51 15.73
C ALA A 197 -21.29 6.89 14.78
N LEU A 198 -21.49 6.80 13.46
CA LEU A 198 -20.49 7.12 12.44
C LEU A 198 -20.41 8.64 12.20
N PRO A 199 -19.23 9.28 12.39
CA PRO A 199 -19.07 10.72 12.20
C PRO A 199 -19.61 11.24 10.88
N ALA A 200 -20.18 12.45 10.91
CA ALA A 200 -20.58 13.14 9.70
C ALA A 200 -19.34 13.43 8.83
N LEU A 201 -19.38 13.00 7.57
CA LEU A 201 -18.32 13.22 6.58
C LEU A 201 -18.80 14.25 5.55
N PRO A 202 -18.02 15.30 5.22
CA PRO A 202 -18.29 16.16 4.07
C PRO A 202 -18.34 15.32 2.78
N ALA A 203 -19.31 15.59 1.91
CA ALA A 203 -19.56 14.76 0.72
C ALA A 203 -18.43 14.82 -0.33
N ASP A 204 -17.65 15.89 -0.29
CA ASP A 204 -16.45 16.18 -1.09
C ASP A 204 -15.16 15.55 -0.54
N ALA A 205 -15.12 15.20 0.75
CA ALA A 205 -13.96 14.56 1.38
C ALA A 205 -13.77 13.11 0.90
N GLY A 206 -14.86 12.39 0.62
CA GLY A 206 -14.79 11.04 0.04
C GLY A 206 -16.07 10.24 0.19
N GLN A 207 -15.99 8.97 -0.18
CA GLN A 207 -17.04 7.98 0.02
C GLN A 207 -16.64 6.99 1.11
N VAL A 208 -17.51 6.84 2.11
CA VAL A 208 -17.45 5.75 3.11
C VAL A 208 -18.43 4.67 2.70
N VAL A 209 -17.96 3.43 2.64
CA VAL A 209 -18.78 2.23 2.45
C VAL A 209 -18.62 1.32 3.68
N LEU A 210 -19.68 1.12 4.46
CA LEU A 210 -19.70 0.12 5.53
C LEU A 210 -20.34 -1.17 5.00
N SER A 211 -19.66 -2.30 5.17
CA SER A 211 -20.16 -3.61 4.76
C SER A 211 -19.85 -4.72 5.77
N GLN A 212 -20.58 -5.83 5.66
CA GLN A 212 -20.22 -7.09 6.32
C GLN A 212 -20.10 -8.22 5.29
N GLN A 213 -19.06 -9.04 5.44
CA GLN A 213 -18.77 -10.20 4.60
C GLN A 213 -18.49 -11.43 5.46
N PHE A 214 -19.19 -12.53 5.18
CA PHE A 214 -19.01 -13.81 5.87
C PHE A 214 -18.23 -14.79 4.98
N GLY A 215 -16.99 -15.11 5.37
CA GLY A 215 -16.12 -16.01 4.61
C GLY A 215 -15.91 -15.54 3.16
N SER A 216 -16.16 -16.44 2.20
CA SER A 216 -16.14 -16.14 0.76
C SER A 216 -17.49 -15.64 0.20
N GLY A 217 -18.47 -15.34 1.05
CA GLY A 217 -19.79 -14.84 0.64
C GLY A 217 -19.75 -13.43 0.06
N PRO A 218 -20.86 -12.96 -0.54
CA PRO A 218 -21.00 -11.59 -1.01
C PRO A 218 -20.96 -10.60 0.16
N ALA A 219 -20.31 -9.45 -0.04
CA ALA A 219 -20.34 -8.36 0.93
C ALA A 219 -21.71 -7.65 0.91
N GLN A 220 -22.30 -7.48 2.09
CA GLN A 220 -23.57 -6.79 2.28
C GLN A 220 -23.29 -5.34 2.70
N VAL A 221 -23.67 -4.38 1.86
CA VAL A 221 -23.44 -2.94 2.11
C VAL A 221 -24.58 -2.35 2.94
N PHE A 222 -24.24 -1.66 4.01
CA PHE A 222 -25.18 -1.05 4.97
C PHE A 222 -25.20 0.47 4.91
N LEU A 223 -24.08 1.08 4.51
CA LEU A 223 -23.96 2.51 4.30
C LEU A 223 -23.09 2.76 3.07
N GLN A 224 -23.52 3.67 2.22
CA GLN A 224 -22.69 4.33 1.21
C GLN A 224 -22.95 5.84 1.34
N ARG A 225 -21.96 6.60 1.80
CA ARG A 225 -22.09 8.02 2.17
C ARG A 225 -20.96 8.83 1.53
N GLY A 226 -21.29 9.88 0.77
CA GLY A 226 -20.33 10.77 0.11
C GLY A 226 -19.89 10.31 -1.28
N GLN A 227 -19.03 11.09 -1.95
CA GLN A 227 -18.65 10.90 -3.35
C GLN A 227 -17.24 10.31 -3.50
N ALA A 228 -17.11 9.29 -4.35
CA ALA A 228 -15.83 8.74 -4.76
C ALA A 228 -15.28 9.49 -5.98
N ASP A 229 -13.98 9.77 -5.98
CA ASP A 229 -13.22 10.17 -7.17
C ASP A 229 -12.54 8.93 -7.80
N GLU A 230 -11.65 9.11 -8.79
CA GLU A 230 -10.84 8.03 -9.41
C GLU A 230 -9.81 7.36 -8.46
N GLY A 231 -9.90 7.63 -7.15
CA GLY A 231 -9.07 7.01 -6.13
C GLY A 231 -9.39 5.53 -5.92
N LYS A 232 -8.39 4.75 -5.49
CA LYS A 232 -8.63 3.38 -5.03
C LYS A 232 -9.31 3.41 -3.66
N ALA A 233 -10.33 2.58 -3.47
CA ALA A 233 -10.87 2.30 -2.14
C ALA A 233 -9.79 1.63 -1.28
N GLN A 234 -9.60 2.12 -0.05
CA GLN A 234 -8.82 1.40 0.96
C GLN A 234 -9.74 0.81 2.01
N ALA A 235 -9.56 -0.47 2.30
CA ALA A 235 -10.24 -1.16 3.39
C ALA A 235 -9.56 -0.89 4.74
N PHE A 236 -10.39 -0.70 5.76
CA PHE A 236 -10.03 -0.51 7.15
C PHE A 236 -10.76 -1.56 8.01
N ASP A 237 -10.04 -2.12 8.97
CA ASP A 237 -10.61 -3.07 9.94
C ASP A 237 -11.38 -2.30 11.03
N THR A 238 -12.55 -2.80 11.39
CA THR A 238 -13.38 -2.29 12.50
C THR A 238 -13.03 -2.95 13.84
N GLY A 239 -12.20 -4.00 13.82
CA GLY A 239 -11.89 -4.83 14.99
C GLY A 239 -12.99 -5.85 15.33
N TYR A 240 -13.96 -6.07 14.44
CA TYR A 240 -14.96 -7.14 14.54
C TYR A 240 -14.96 -8.02 13.28
N PRO A 241 -14.99 -9.35 13.42
CA PRO A 241 -14.89 -10.26 12.28
C PRO A 241 -16.05 -10.05 11.30
N GLY A 242 -15.70 -10.05 10.01
CA GLY A 242 -16.62 -9.81 8.91
C GLY A 242 -16.98 -8.35 8.64
N TRP A 243 -16.86 -7.45 9.61
CA TRP A 243 -17.19 -6.02 9.46
C TRP A 243 -16.04 -5.22 8.86
N LYS A 244 -16.23 -4.71 7.64
CA LYS A 244 -15.24 -3.93 6.88
C LYS A 244 -15.76 -2.54 6.57
N LEU A 245 -14.90 -1.54 6.74
CA LEU A 245 -15.17 -0.18 6.27
C LEU A 245 -14.20 0.16 5.15
N GLU A 246 -14.71 0.51 3.98
CA GLU A 246 -13.92 0.98 2.84
C GLU A 246 -14.07 2.49 2.72
N PHE A 247 -12.97 3.19 2.49
CA PHE A 247 -12.95 4.63 2.25
C PHE A 247 -12.24 4.93 0.93
N THR A 248 -12.92 5.68 0.06
CA THR A 248 -12.40 6.15 -1.23
C THR A 248 -12.29 7.67 -1.17
N PRO A 249 -11.12 8.27 -1.44
CA PRO A 249 -10.94 9.71 -1.36
C PRO A 249 -11.79 10.44 -2.41
N GLY A 250 -12.35 11.58 -2.01
CA GLY A 250 -13.17 12.44 -2.87
C GLY A 250 -12.38 13.57 -3.54
N PRO A 251 -13.02 14.35 -4.42
CA PRO A 251 -12.37 15.44 -5.14
C PRO A 251 -11.81 16.54 -4.23
N GLY A 252 -12.36 16.72 -3.02
CA GLY A 252 -11.86 17.66 -2.02
C GLY A 252 -10.52 17.25 -1.38
N LEU A 253 -10.13 15.97 -1.46
CA LEU A 253 -8.84 15.49 -0.94
C LEU A 253 -7.67 15.62 -1.93
N LYS A 254 -7.85 16.29 -3.08
CA LYS A 254 -6.78 16.57 -4.05
C LYS A 254 -5.81 17.64 -3.52
N THR A 255 -4.86 17.20 -2.69
CA THR A 255 -3.82 18.05 -2.09
C THR A 255 -2.94 18.71 -3.14
N SER A 256 -3.23 19.98 -3.46
CA SER A 256 -2.37 20.81 -4.28
C SER A 256 -1.03 21.09 -3.57
N PRO A 257 0.11 21.18 -4.28
CA PRO A 257 1.39 21.52 -3.68
C PRO A 257 1.30 22.88 -2.98
N SER A 258 1.76 22.95 -1.72
CA SER A 258 1.46 24.10 -0.88
C SER A 258 2.01 25.41 -1.47
N ALA A 259 1.13 26.37 -1.73
CA ALA A 259 1.47 27.65 -2.35
C ALA A 259 2.55 28.41 -1.56
N VAL A 260 2.60 28.22 -0.24
CA VAL A 260 3.62 28.81 0.65
C VAL A 260 5.03 28.30 0.31
N LEU A 261 5.22 26.98 0.09
CA LEU A 261 6.53 26.44 -0.29
C LEU A 261 6.93 26.87 -1.71
N LEU A 262 5.98 26.97 -2.64
CA LEU A 262 6.24 27.44 -4.01
C LEU A 262 6.63 28.93 -4.03
N LEU A 263 5.94 29.78 -3.25
CA LEU A 263 6.29 31.20 -3.08
C LEU A 263 7.65 31.35 -2.40
N LEU A 264 7.95 30.56 -1.36
CA LEU A 264 9.24 30.56 -0.68
C LEU A 264 10.39 30.16 -1.63
N ALA A 265 10.20 29.12 -2.45
CA ALA A 265 11.15 28.71 -3.46
C ALA A 265 11.40 29.81 -4.51
N LEU A 266 10.34 30.48 -4.97
CA LEU A 266 10.44 31.60 -5.92
C LEU A 266 11.20 32.80 -5.32
N ILE A 267 10.94 33.15 -4.06
CA ILE A 267 11.67 34.20 -3.33
C ILE A 267 13.16 33.84 -3.20
N ILE A 268 13.48 32.59 -2.84
CA ILE A 268 14.87 32.13 -2.71
C ILE A 268 15.61 32.15 -4.05
N ALA A 269 14.96 31.68 -5.14
CA ALA A 269 15.51 31.75 -6.49
C ALA A 269 15.80 33.20 -6.92
N ALA A 270 14.83 34.10 -6.76
CA ALA A 270 14.99 35.52 -7.09
C ALA A 270 16.11 36.17 -6.26
N THR A 271 16.19 35.89 -4.96
CA THR A 271 17.23 36.43 -4.07
C THR A 271 18.63 35.92 -4.46
N GLY A 272 18.76 34.64 -4.82
CA GLY A 272 20.02 34.07 -5.31
C GLY A 272 20.50 34.69 -6.62
N VAL A 273 19.58 34.91 -7.56
CA VAL A 273 19.87 35.60 -8.84
C VAL A 273 20.30 37.05 -8.61
N LEU A 274 19.57 37.82 -7.79
CA LEU A 274 19.92 39.21 -7.45
C LEU A 274 21.28 39.31 -6.77
N LEU A 275 21.59 38.41 -5.83
CA LEU A 275 22.90 38.35 -5.18
C LEU A 275 24.04 37.99 -6.16
N GLY A 276 23.75 37.15 -7.16
CA GLY A 276 24.66 36.84 -8.26
C GLY A 276 24.95 38.04 -9.16
N LEU A 277 23.91 38.76 -9.58
CA LEU A 277 24.05 39.99 -10.37
C LEU A 277 24.88 41.04 -9.61
N HIS A 278 24.59 41.25 -8.33
CA HIS A 278 25.32 42.21 -7.48
C HIS A 278 26.80 41.83 -7.27
N ARG A 279 27.11 40.52 -7.14
CA ARG A 279 28.50 40.04 -7.09
C ARG A 279 29.22 40.19 -8.44
N ASN A 280 28.53 39.97 -9.56
CA ASN A 280 29.08 40.19 -10.89
C ASN A 280 29.42 41.67 -11.14
N GLU A 281 28.50 42.59 -10.83
CA GLU A 281 28.73 44.04 -10.96
C GLU A 281 29.94 44.51 -10.13
N ARG A 282 29.99 44.13 -8.84
CA ARG A 282 31.13 44.45 -7.95
C ARG A 282 32.44 43.81 -8.42
N ALA A 283 32.41 42.66 -9.11
CA ALA A 283 33.59 42.06 -9.70
C ALA A 283 34.06 42.81 -10.95
N LEU A 284 33.14 43.23 -11.82
CA LEU A 284 33.43 44.05 -13.01
C LEU A 284 34.03 45.41 -12.60
N GLN A 285 33.41 46.11 -11.65
CA GLN A 285 33.95 47.36 -11.07
C GLN A 285 35.38 47.19 -10.55
N LYS A 286 35.66 46.10 -9.82
CA LYS A 286 37.00 45.79 -9.31
C LYS A 286 38.03 45.50 -10.42
N ARG A 287 37.63 44.83 -11.51
CA ARG A 287 38.50 44.60 -12.69
C ARG A 287 38.80 45.91 -13.41
N ILE A 288 37.79 46.75 -13.67
CA ILE A 288 37.96 48.09 -14.27
C ILE A 288 38.92 48.95 -13.43
N CYS A 289 38.73 48.98 -12.11
CA CYS A 289 39.61 49.72 -11.20
C CYS A 289 41.00 49.08 -11.00
N ALA A 290 41.25 47.87 -11.49
CA ALA A 290 42.58 47.26 -11.53
C ALA A 290 43.30 47.65 -12.84
N ASP A 291 42.66 47.41 -13.98
CA ASP A 291 43.15 47.80 -15.31
C ASP A 291 43.50 49.30 -15.37
N ALA A 292 42.64 50.18 -14.82
CA ALA A 292 42.89 51.62 -14.79
C ALA A 292 44.15 52.01 -14.00
N ARG A 293 44.45 51.31 -12.89
CA ARG A 293 45.69 51.55 -12.10
C ARG A 293 46.93 50.99 -12.78
N GLN A 294 46.81 49.87 -13.50
CA GLN A 294 47.91 49.38 -14.34
C GLN A 294 48.21 50.34 -15.50
N LEU A 295 47.19 50.97 -16.08
CA LEU A 295 47.36 51.94 -17.17
C LEU A 295 48.01 53.25 -16.69
N ASP A 296 47.66 53.75 -15.50
CA ASP A 296 48.38 54.86 -14.83
C ASP A 296 49.84 54.48 -14.51
N GLN A 297 50.10 53.30 -13.96
CA GLN A 297 51.46 52.82 -13.70
C GLN A 297 52.31 52.76 -14.99
N LEU A 298 51.76 52.24 -16.09
CA LEU A 298 52.43 52.25 -17.39
C LEU A 298 52.72 53.67 -17.89
N LEU A 299 51.80 54.62 -17.73
CA LEU A 299 52.01 56.03 -18.11
C LEU A 299 53.11 56.69 -17.26
N GLN A 300 53.22 56.32 -15.97
CA GLN A 300 54.29 56.79 -15.09
C GLN A 300 55.66 56.15 -15.38
N GLU A 301 55.73 54.88 -15.77
CA GLU A 301 57.00 54.26 -16.16
C GLU A 301 57.50 54.75 -17.52
N LEU A 302 56.59 55.01 -18.46
CA LEU A 302 56.88 55.63 -19.75
C LEU A 302 57.38 57.07 -19.60
N SER A 303 56.73 57.89 -18.75
CA SER A 303 57.21 59.27 -18.48
C SER A 303 58.55 59.31 -17.72
N ARG A 304 58.92 58.22 -17.03
CA ARG A 304 60.24 58.01 -16.41
C ARG A 304 61.27 57.35 -17.35
N GLY A 305 60.96 57.24 -18.66
CA GLY A 305 61.91 56.85 -19.69
C GLY A 305 62.34 55.38 -19.70
N LYS A 306 61.59 54.47 -19.05
CA LYS A 306 61.88 53.03 -19.06
C LYS A 306 61.07 52.32 -20.13
N ALA A 307 61.72 51.41 -20.88
CA ALA A 307 61.05 50.54 -21.84
C ALA A 307 60.34 49.39 -21.11
N VAL A 308 59.01 49.42 -21.10
CA VAL A 308 58.17 48.43 -20.38
C VAL A 308 57.69 47.33 -21.35
N LYS A 309 57.71 46.07 -20.90
CA LYS A 309 57.12 44.94 -21.64
C LYS A 309 55.58 45.06 -21.68
N PRO A 310 54.92 44.73 -22.80
CA PRO A 310 53.46 44.75 -22.87
C PRO A 310 52.84 43.64 -22.01
N PHE A 311 52.04 44.03 -21.03
CA PHE A 311 51.20 43.11 -20.26
C PHE A 311 49.75 43.13 -20.79
N GLY A 312 49.06 41.99 -20.71
CA GLY A 312 47.66 41.89 -21.10
C GLY A 312 46.73 42.42 -19.99
N LEU A 313 46.03 43.53 -20.27
CA LEU A 313 44.96 44.06 -19.41
C LEU A 313 43.76 43.10 -19.37
N SER A 314 42.98 43.10 -18.28
CA SER A 314 41.91 42.12 -18.09
C SER A 314 40.67 42.35 -18.96
N LEU A 315 40.51 43.56 -19.50
CA LEU A 315 39.50 43.90 -20.50
C LEU A 315 40.12 44.01 -21.91
N PRO A 316 39.67 43.20 -22.89
CA PRO A 316 40.23 43.22 -24.24
C PRO A 316 40.07 44.58 -24.94
N ALA A 317 39.02 45.35 -24.62
CA ALA A 317 38.81 46.70 -25.14
C ALA A 317 39.93 47.69 -24.77
N LEU A 318 40.60 47.52 -23.61
CA LEU A 318 41.72 48.38 -23.19
C LEU A 318 43.07 47.92 -23.75
N SER A 319 43.16 46.67 -24.23
CA SER A 319 44.42 46.12 -24.77
C SER A 319 44.95 46.89 -25.99
N GLY A 320 44.07 47.49 -26.80
CA GLY A 320 44.45 48.34 -27.93
C GLY A 320 45.20 49.62 -27.50
N LEU A 321 44.81 50.23 -26.38
CA LEU A 321 45.50 51.41 -25.83
C LEU A 321 46.90 51.04 -25.29
N ALA A 322 47.02 49.89 -24.63
CA ALA A 322 48.31 49.37 -24.17
C ALA A 322 49.27 49.09 -25.34
N GLN A 323 48.78 48.52 -26.44
CA GLN A 323 49.58 48.29 -27.66
C GLN A 323 49.95 49.61 -28.37
N ALA A 324 49.08 50.62 -28.37
CA ALA A 324 49.39 51.94 -28.92
C ALA A 324 50.52 52.63 -28.13
N LEU A 325 50.42 52.63 -26.79
CA LEU A 325 51.45 53.20 -25.91
C LEU A 325 52.80 52.46 -26.03
N ALA A 326 52.78 51.12 -26.11
CA ALA A 326 53.99 50.33 -26.33
C ALA A 326 54.68 50.65 -27.68
N ARG A 327 53.94 50.98 -28.74
CA ARG A 327 54.53 51.40 -30.02
C ARG A 327 55.18 52.79 -29.97
N VAL A 328 54.75 53.67 -29.07
CA VAL A 328 55.39 54.97 -28.86
C VAL A 328 56.76 54.81 -28.20
N SER A 329 56.90 53.92 -27.21
CA SER A 329 58.14 53.74 -26.44
C SER A 329 59.29 53.12 -27.25
N LEU A 330 58.99 52.34 -28.29
CA LEU A 330 60.02 51.83 -29.22
C LEU A 330 60.55 52.90 -30.19
N ARG A 331 59.91 54.07 -30.31
CA ARG A 331 60.29 55.11 -31.29
C ARG A 331 61.40 56.05 -30.82
N SER A 332 61.84 55.93 -29.57
CA SER A 332 62.78 56.85 -28.91
C SER A 332 64.22 56.31 -28.72
N GLN A 333 64.59 55.21 -29.38
CA GLN A 333 65.97 54.69 -29.39
C GLN A 333 66.71 55.07 -30.69
N PRO A 334 67.84 55.80 -30.63
CA PRO A 334 68.70 56.03 -31.78
C PRO A 334 69.43 54.75 -32.23
N GLN A 335 69.62 54.58 -33.54
CA GLN A 335 70.37 53.46 -34.11
C GLN A 335 71.88 53.74 -34.13
N ALA A 336 72.70 52.69 -34.00
CA ALA A 336 74.11 52.67 -34.38
C ALA A 336 74.44 51.32 -35.07
N ALA A 337 75.27 51.38 -36.12
CA ALA A 337 75.61 50.28 -37.05
C ALA A 337 76.79 50.71 -37.93
N PRO A 338 77.39 49.85 -38.80
CA PRO A 338 77.63 48.40 -38.75
C PRO A 338 79.15 48.11 -38.96
N ALA A 339 79.51 47.08 -39.77
CA ALA A 339 80.84 46.66 -40.28
C ALA A 339 81.59 45.56 -39.47
N LEU A 340 82.24 44.54 -40.07
CA LEU A 340 82.39 44.15 -41.50
C LEU A 340 82.81 42.66 -41.68
N ALA A 341 82.11 41.91 -42.56
CA ALA A 341 82.54 40.77 -43.43
C ALA A 341 83.27 39.52 -42.84
N ALA A 342 83.38 38.35 -43.51
CA ALA A 342 82.98 37.90 -44.87
C ALA A 342 82.71 36.37 -44.95
N GLY A 343 81.99 35.90 -45.99
CA GLY A 343 81.90 34.49 -46.46
C GLY A 343 80.97 33.55 -45.67
N GLU A 344 80.33 32.52 -46.26
CA GLU A 344 80.17 32.16 -47.69
C GLU A 344 78.91 31.26 -47.89
N GLN A 345 78.68 30.72 -49.11
CA GLN A 345 77.46 29.96 -49.51
C GLN A 345 77.69 28.42 -49.45
N ARG A 346 76.76 27.46 -49.65
CA ARG A 346 75.39 27.41 -50.24
C ARG A 346 74.64 26.10 -49.83
N ASP A 347 73.46 25.86 -50.42
CA ASP A 347 72.67 24.59 -50.51
C ASP A 347 71.95 24.06 -49.23
N ALA A 348 70.82 23.32 -49.27
CA ALA A 348 69.70 23.22 -50.22
C ALA A 348 68.46 22.48 -49.61
N ASP A 349 67.26 22.83 -50.09
CA ASP A 349 65.97 22.10 -50.29
C ASP A 349 65.84 20.55 -50.02
N ILE A 350 64.66 19.89 -49.82
CA ILE A 350 63.21 20.20 -50.05
C ILE A 350 62.24 19.21 -49.30
N ALA A 351 60.91 19.48 -49.31
CA ALA A 351 59.74 18.58 -48.99
C ALA A 351 59.53 18.14 -47.51
N LYS A 352 58.31 18.03 -46.91
CA LYS A 352 56.90 17.62 -47.26
C LYS A 352 56.62 16.10 -47.19
N GLY A 353 55.60 15.67 -46.41
CA GLY A 353 55.00 14.33 -46.54
C GLY A 353 54.05 13.89 -45.41
N SER A 354 52.87 13.36 -45.77
CA SER A 354 51.73 13.02 -44.89
C SER A 354 51.65 11.53 -44.47
N ALA A 355 50.95 11.27 -43.35
CA ALA A 355 50.13 10.08 -43.02
C ALA A 355 50.73 8.65 -42.78
N SER A 356 50.14 7.96 -41.77
CA SER A 356 50.03 6.50 -41.50
C SER A 356 51.29 5.60 -41.56
N SER A 357 51.53 4.67 -40.62
CA SER A 357 50.65 3.53 -40.31
C SER A 357 51.01 2.76 -39.01
N THR A 358 50.05 1.96 -38.51
CA THR A 358 50.13 0.75 -37.63
C THR A 358 51.47 0.24 -37.04
N VAL A 359 51.46 -0.21 -35.78
CA VAL A 359 51.89 -1.58 -35.33
C VAL A 359 51.67 -1.80 -33.81
N ALA A 360 51.34 -3.05 -33.40
CA ALA A 360 51.43 -3.65 -32.04
C ALA A 360 50.61 -3.05 -30.87
N ALA A 361 50.22 -3.80 -29.83
CA ALA A 361 50.02 -5.26 -29.69
C ALA A 361 49.14 -5.55 -28.44
N SER A 362 48.48 -6.71 -28.40
CA SER A 362 47.71 -7.19 -27.25
C SER A 362 48.59 -7.93 -26.23
N ARG A 363 48.24 -7.88 -24.93
CA ARG A 363 48.43 -9.04 -24.04
C ARG A 363 47.41 -9.11 -22.90
N THR A 364 47.08 -10.33 -22.52
CA THR A 364 46.21 -10.72 -21.40
C THR A 364 47.06 -11.48 -20.38
N ASP A 365 46.79 -11.27 -19.09
CA ASP A 365 47.57 -11.65 -17.91
C ASP A 365 46.55 -11.62 -16.72
N TRP A 366 46.28 -12.60 -15.84
CA TRP A 366 46.67 -14.02 -15.61
C TRP A 366 45.34 -14.85 -15.45
N THR A 367 45.13 -16.02 -14.81
CA THR A 367 45.86 -16.97 -13.92
C THR A 367 45.38 -18.42 -14.14
N ASP A 368 46.25 -19.40 -13.90
CA ASP A 368 46.07 -20.88 -14.01
C ASP A 368 47.26 -21.56 -13.26
N PRO A 369 47.36 -22.89 -12.97
CA PRO A 369 46.41 -24.01 -12.88
C PRO A 369 46.44 -24.74 -11.50
N LEU A 370 45.74 -25.88 -11.34
CA LEU A 370 46.23 -27.09 -10.63
C LEU A 370 45.38 -28.36 -10.94
N PHE A 371 45.84 -29.55 -10.55
CA PHE A 371 45.42 -30.87 -11.10
C PHE A 371 44.84 -31.87 -10.06
N GLN A 372 44.03 -32.81 -10.59
CA GLN A 372 43.84 -34.25 -10.23
C GLN A 372 43.11 -34.71 -8.94
N ASP A 373 42.02 -35.47 -9.19
CA ASP A 373 41.66 -36.84 -8.75
C ASP A 373 42.01 -37.35 -7.33
N THR A 374 40.99 -37.89 -6.62
CA THR A 374 40.90 -39.25 -6.02
C THR A 374 39.53 -39.46 -5.34
N ASP A 375 39.02 -40.70 -5.30
CA ASP A 375 37.72 -41.11 -4.72
C ASP A 375 37.62 -41.08 -3.18
N ILE A 376 36.39 -41.12 -2.63
CA ILE A 376 36.05 -41.89 -1.40
C ILE A 376 34.51 -42.10 -1.24
N LEU A 377 34.10 -43.34 -1.50
CA LEU A 377 33.13 -44.23 -0.83
C LEU A 377 31.85 -43.75 -0.06
N ASP A 378 30.75 -44.41 -0.45
CA ASP A 378 29.70 -45.10 0.35
C ASP A 378 28.69 -44.35 1.26
N ILE A 379 27.40 -44.56 0.95
CA ILE A 379 26.31 -44.94 1.88
C ILE A 379 25.17 -45.61 1.09
N ASP A 380 24.54 -46.64 1.66
CA ASP A 380 23.61 -47.54 0.94
C ASP A 380 22.22 -46.95 0.60
N LEU A 381 21.68 -47.39 -0.53
CA LEU A 381 20.25 -47.35 -0.87
C LEU A 381 19.84 -48.73 -1.40
N LEU A 382 18.97 -49.42 -0.66
CA LEU A 382 18.43 -50.74 -0.98
C LEU A 382 16.90 -50.77 -0.88
N ASP A 383 16.32 -51.82 -1.45
CA ASP A 383 14.91 -52.27 -1.39
C ASP A 383 13.83 -51.38 -2.07
N GLU A 384 13.85 -51.39 -3.41
CA GLU A 384 12.66 -51.18 -4.26
C GLU A 384 12.14 -52.53 -4.80
N ASN A 385 11.52 -53.37 -3.97
CA ASN A 385 10.92 -54.64 -4.42
C ASN A 385 9.59 -54.96 -3.73
N GLN A 386 8.50 -54.83 -4.50
CA GLN A 386 7.40 -55.80 -4.61
C GLN A 386 6.95 -56.58 -3.35
N ASP A 387 5.69 -56.37 -2.95
CA ASP A 387 4.73 -57.47 -3.17
C ASP A 387 3.31 -56.94 -3.44
N PHE A 388 2.64 -57.54 -4.42
CA PHE A 388 1.28 -57.18 -4.85
C PHE A 388 0.40 -58.43 -4.77
N LEU A 389 -0.81 -58.27 -4.21
CA LEU A 389 -1.87 -59.30 -4.02
C LEU A 389 -1.76 -60.20 -2.78
N ARG A 390 -2.95 -60.61 -2.30
CA ARG A 390 -3.26 -61.58 -1.23
C ARG A 390 -3.06 -61.13 0.22
N SER A 391 -4.15 -60.65 0.81
CA SER A 391 -4.59 -61.07 2.15
C SER A 391 -6.07 -61.41 2.09
N GLU A 392 -6.42 -62.65 2.45
CA GLU A 392 -7.81 -63.13 2.40
C GLU A 392 -8.61 -62.64 3.62
N HIS A 393 -9.92 -62.45 3.42
CA HIS A 393 -10.81 -62.00 4.48
C HIS A 393 -11.06 -63.15 5.48
N ASN A 394 -10.37 -63.13 6.62
CA ASN A 394 -10.65 -64.05 7.72
C ASN A 394 -11.96 -63.65 8.41
N LEU A 395 -13.08 -64.31 8.07
CA LEU A 395 -14.35 -64.15 8.78
C LEU A 395 -14.29 -64.81 10.18
N ALA A 396 -13.67 -64.11 11.13
CA ALA A 396 -13.78 -64.42 12.55
C ALA A 396 -15.01 -63.72 13.16
N MET A 397 -16.18 -64.36 13.03
CA MET A 397 -17.42 -63.88 13.68
C MET A 397 -17.27 -63.88 15.20
N ASN A 398 -17.21 -62.69 15.80
CA ASN A 398 -17.46 -62.44 17.22
C ASN A 398 -17.94 -60.99 17.36
N SER A 399 -19.22 -60.80 17.66
CA SER A 399 -19.81 -59.47 17.80
C SER A 399 -19.64 -58.93 19.23
N PRO A 400 -18.75 -57.97 19.50
CA PRO A 400 -19.01 -57.03 20.59
C PRO A 400 -20.30 -56.25 20.25
N ALA A 401 -20.97 -55.72 21.27
CA ALA A 401 -22.01 -54.72 21.03
C ALA A 401 -21.36 -53.55 20.26
N SER A 402 -21.90 -53.23 19.08
CA SER A 402 -21.25 -52.29 18.16
C SER A 402 -21.20 -50.90 18.81
N VAL A 403 -20.00 -50.45 19.17
CA VAL A 403 -19.73 -49.12 19.72
C VAL A 403 -19.48 -48.18 18.56
N ALA A 404 -20.12 -47.01 18.56
CA ALA A 404 -19.87 -46.00 17.55
C ALA A 404 -18.39 -45.56 17.57
N PRO A 405 -17.69 -45.55 16.43
CA PRO A 405 -16.32 -45.06 16.34
C PRO A 405 -16.28 -43.55 16.61
N ASN A 406 -15.11 -43.05 16.99
CA ASN A 406 -14.94 -41.62 17.25
C ASN A 406 -14.93 -40.83 15.92
N LEU A 407 -16.07 -40.26 15.56
CA LEU A 407 -16.23 -39.49 14.32
C LEU A 407 -15.59 -38.09 14.46
N PRO A 408 -14.81 -37.62 13.48
CA PRO A 408 -14.12 -36.32 13.57
C PRO A 408 -15.14 -35.17 13.54
N GLU A 409 -15.28 -34.43 14.65
CA GLU A 409 -16.25 -33.34 14.81
C GLU A 409 -16.26 -32.33 13.65
N THR A 410 -15.11 -32.13 13.00
CA THR A 410 -14.93 -31.22 11.86
C THR A 410 -15.76 -31.56 10.62
N ILE A 411 -16.35 -32.74 10.50
CA ILE A 411 -17.27 -33.04 9.39
C ILE A 411 -18.67 -32.48 9.60
N PHE A 412 -19.08 -32.29 10.85
CA PHE A 412 -20.42 -31.81 11.18
C PHE A 412 -20.50 -30.28 11.03
N ARG A 413 -21.38 -29.81 10.17
CA ARG A 413 -21.72 -28.38 10.00
C ARG A 413 -23.17 -28.18 10.39
N ALA A 414 -23.56 -26.93 10.66
CA ALA A 414 -24.90 -26.59 11.14
C ALA A 414 -26.07 -26.86 10.16
N TYR A 415 -25.78 -27.40 8.97
CA TYR A 415 -26.77 -27.66 7.91
C TYR A 415 -26.42 -28.85 6.98
N ASP A 416 -25.19 -29.38 7.02
CA ASP A 416 -24.78 -30.58 6.29
C ASP A 416 -23.55 -31.25 6.92
N ILE A 417 -23.24 -32.47 6.45
CA ILE A 417 -22.05 -33.21 6.84
C ILE A 417 -21.08 -33.20 5.66
N ARG A 418 -19.85 -32.71 5.86
CA ARG A 418 -18.84 -32.49 4.82
C ARG A 418 -17.50 -33.06 5.22
N GLY A 419 -17.01 -34.03 4.44
CA GLY A 419 -15.64 -34.53 4.53
C GLY A 419 -15.06 -34.87 3.16
N VAL A 420 -13.75 -35.12 3.13
CA VAL A 420 -13.07 -35.75 1.99
C VAL A 420 -13.38 -37.25 2.03
N VAL A 421 -13.87 -37.79 0.92
CA VAL A 421 -14.25 -39.21 0.86
C VAL A 421 -13.00 -40.10 0.84
N GLY A 422 -12.97 -41.12 1.69
CA GLY A 422 -11.81 -42.01 1.89
C GLY A 422 -10.81 -41.53 2.94
N ASP A 423 -11.05 -40.36 3.53
CA ASP A 423 -10.29 -39.77 4.64
C ASP A 423 -11.28 -39.46 5.77
N THR A 424 -11.70 -38.20 5.92
CA THR A 424 -12.64 -37.72 6.96
C THR A 424 -14.07 -38.25 6.83
N LEU A 425 -14.49 -38.71 5.65
CA LEU A 425 -15.81 -39.32 5.41
C LEU A 425 -15.65 -40.67 4.71
N ASN A 426 -16.11 -41.74 5.34
CA ASN A 426 -15.94 -43.11 4.83
C ASN A 426 -17.25 -43.94 4.95
N ALA A 427 -17.19 -45.18 4.45
CA ALA A 427 -18.29 -46.15 4.50
C ALA A 427 -18.88 -46.33 5.91
N GLU A 428 -18.03 -46.50 6.92
CA GLU A 428 -18.43 -46.68 8.32
C GLU A 428 -19.10 -45.42 8.89
N THR A 429 -18.56 -44.24 8.61
CA THR A 429 -19.16 -42.95 9.02
C THR A 429 -20.56 -42.80 8.44
N ALA A 430 -20.77 -43.17 7.17
CA ALA A 430 -22.08 -43.14 6.54
C ALA A 430 -23.09 -44.12 7.20
N TYR A 431 -22.64 -45.34 7.55
CA TYR A 431 -23.46 -46.29 8.31
C TYR A 431 -23.91 -45.72 9.66
N TRP A 432 -22.99 -45.15 10.43
CA TRP A 432 -23.32 -44.60 11.76
C TRP A 432 -24.21 -43.35 11.71
N ILE A 433 -24.03 -42.49 10.71
CA ILE A 433 -24.96 -41.38 10.43
C ILE A 433 -26.36 -41.93 10.10
N GLY A 434 -26.45 -42.94 9.24
CA GLY A 434 -27.74 -43.57 8.88
C GLY A 434 -28.46 -44.16 10.08
N ARG A 435 -27.73 -44.89 10.95
CA ARG A 435 -28.27 -45.46 12.18
C ARG A 435 -28.76 -44.38 13.16
N ALA A 436 -28.00 -43.30 13.32
CA ALA A 436 -28.40 -42.18 14.17
C ALA A 436 -29.70 -41.52 13.66
N ILE A 437 -29.74 -41.17 12.37
CA ILE A 437 -30.93 -40.57 11.73
C ILE A 437 -32.15 -41.49 11.89
N GLY A 438 -32.02 -42.78 11.61
CA GLY A 438 -33.13 -43.73 11.72
C GLY A 438 -33.65 -43.86 13.15
N SER A 439 -32.76 -43.88 14.15
CA SER A 439 -33.16 -43.93 15.57
C SER A 439 -33.89 -42.67 16.04
N GLU A 440 -33.47 -41.49 15.57
CA GLU A 440 -34.11 -40.21 15.92
C GLU A 440 -35.46 -40.04 15.19
N SER A 441 -35.53 -40.41 13.90
CA SER A 441 -36.76 -40.40 13.10
C SER A 441 -37.85 -41.28 13.71
N LEU A 442 -37.47 -42.46 14.24
CA LEU A 442 -38.37 -43.32 15.00
C LEU A 442 -38.81 -42.69 16.35
N ALA A 443 -37.89 -42.04 17.07
CA ALA A 443 -38.21 -41.37 18.33
C ALA A 443 -39.19 -40.18 18.14
N GLN A 444 -39.10 -39.47 17.02
CA GLN A 444 -39.99 -38.37 16.66
C GLN A 444 -41.30 -38.82 16.00
N ASN A 445 -41.51 -40.13 15.78
CA ASN A 445 -42.64 -40.71 15.04
C ASN A 445 -42.75 -40.25 13.57
N GLU A 446 -41.60 -40.04 12.90
CA GLU A 446 -41.52 -39.79 11.46
C GLU A 446 -41.02 -41.06 10.72
N PRO A 447 -41.91 -41.93 10.21
CA PRO A 447 -41.53 -43.23 9.66
C PRO A 447 -41.18 -43.22 8.17
N ASN A 448 -40.91 -42.06 7.56
CA ASN A 448 -40.64 -41.93 6.12
C ASN A 448 -39.37 -41.11 5.84
N VAL A 449 -38.28 -41.76 5.41
CA VAL A 449 -37.01 -41.10 5.05
C VAL A 449 -36.70 -41.34 3.56
N SER A 450 -36.51 -40.26 2.80
CA SER A 450 -36.13 -40.32 1.38
C SER A 450 -34.62 -40.14 1.21
N VAL A 451 -33.91 -41.19 0.78
CA VAL A 451 -32.46 -41.14 0.51
C VAL A 451 -32.20 -40.79 -0.96
N GLY A 452 -31.53 -39.65 -1.19
CA GLY A 452 -31.09 -39.21 -2.52
C GLY A 452 -29.57 -39.17 -2.65
N ARG A 453 -29.06 -39.15 -3.89
CA ARG A 453 -27.61 -39.03 -4.17
C ARG A 453 -27.30 -38.23 -5.43
N ASP A 454 -26.09 -37.68 -5.51
CA ASP A 454 -25.58 -37.04 -6.72
C ASP A 454 -24.85 -38.04 -7.65
N GLY A 455 -24.25 -37.51 -8.73
CA GLY A 455 -23.55 -38.27 -9.76
C GLY A 455 -22.11 -38.69 -9.43
N ARG A 456 -21.60 -38.51 -8.21
CA ARG A 456 -20.21 -38.85 -7.86
C ARG A 456 -19.97 -40.36 -7.86
N LEU A 457 -18.74 -40.75 -8.22
CA LEU A 457 -18.29 -42.15 -8.25
C LEU A 457 -18.30 -42.82 -6.87
N SER A 458 -18.12 -42.05 -5.79
CA SER A 458 -18.24 -42.51 -4.40
C SER A 458 -19.68 -42.55 -3.87
N GLY A 459 -20.64 -41.97 -4.60
CA GLY A 459 -22.04 -41.90 -4.19
C GLY A 459 -22.69 -43.26 -3.90
N PRO A 460 -22.50 -44.32 -4.73
CA PRO A 460 -23.13 -45.62 -4.48
C PRO A 460 -22.74 -46.26 -3.15
N GLU A 461 -21.45 -46.23 -2.78
CA GLU A 461 -20.93 -46.85 -1.56
C GLU A 461 -21.49 -46.17 -0.29
N LEU A 462 -21.36 -44.85 -0.20
CA LEU A 462 -21.83 -44.08 0.96
C LEU A 462 -23.34 -44.21 1.14
N VAL A 463 -24.11 -44.26 0.05
CA VAL A 463 -25.57 -44.41 0.08
C VAL A 463 -25.99 -45.81 0.49
N GLN A 464 -25.29 -46.86 0.02
CA GLN A 464 -25.56 -48.23 0.46
C GLN A 464 -25.34 -48.39 1.97
N GLN A 465 -24.27 -47.80 2.51
CA GLN A 465 -23.98 -47.84 3.94
C GLN A 465 -24.96 -47.00 4.76
N LEU A 466 -25.35 -45.81 4.28
CA LEU A 466 -26.38 -44.97 4.91
C LEU A 466 -27.73 -45.71 5.01
N ILE A 467 -28.15 -46.39 3.94
CA ILE A 467 -29.38 -47.20 3.91
C ILE A 467 -29.27 -48.41 4.85
N GLN A 468 -28.13 -49.10 4.90
CA GLN A 468 -27.91 -50.19 5.84
C GLN A 468 -27.96 -49.70 7.29
N GLY A 469 -27.39 -48.53 7.58
CA GLY A 469 -27.45 -47.89 8.90
C GLY A 469 -28.89 -47.57 9.33
N LEU A 470 -29.68 -46.96 8.43
CA LEU A 470 -31.11 -46.68 8.66
C LEU A 470 -31.87 -47.98 8.98
N HIS A 471 -31.76 -49.00 8.13
CA HIS A 471 -32.38 -50.31 8.35
C HIS A 471 -31.96 -50.93 9.71
N ASP A 472 -30.66 -50.89 10.03
CA ASP A 472 -30.09 -51.43 11.25
C ASP A 472 -30.37 -50.59 12.52
N SER A 473 -31.13 -49.48 12.41
CA SER A 473 -31.74 -48.81 13.56
C SER A 473 -33.15 -49.34 13.89
N GLY A 474 -33.68 -50.26 13.08
CA GLY A 474 -35.07 -50.70 13.11
C GLY A 474 -36.02 -49.88 12.23
N PHE A 475 -35.50 -49.03 11.34
CA PHE A 475 -36.31 -48.23 10.42
C PHE A 475 -36.86 -49.09 9.26
N PRO A 476 -38.18 -49.13 9.01
CA PRO A 476 -38.75 -49.88 7.90
C PRO A 476 -38.48 -49.21 6.54
N LEU A 477 -38.26 -50.01 5.50
CA LEU A 477 -38.07 -49.58 4.11
C LEU A 477 -39.39 -49.64 3.30
#